data_AF-A0A6J1W1M0-F1
#
_entry.id   AF-A0A6J1W1M0-F1
#
_cell.length_a   1.000
_cell.length_b   1.000
_cell.length_c   1.000
_cell.angle_alpha   90.00
_cell.angle_beta   90.00
_cell.angle_gamma   90.00
#
_symmetry.space_group_name_H-M   'P 1'
#
loop_
_entity.id
_entity.type
_entity.pdbx_description
1 polymer ?
#
loop_
_entity_poly.entity_id
_entity_poly.type
_entity_poly.pdbx_seq_one_letter_code
_entity_poly.pdbx_strand_id
1 'polypeptide(L)'
;MDHARKAIFNMFGAEPLSYTRFSLARQPDGDSSRVEMKLSAEEEEAGENGMIDHLPPRKAKSRRHRHLCCVCGGVALLFLIGFLFGYISFRARMPPVPECSNGAASPKVFTPSEYSEANNPASDPVLYWGDLKKLLADRLGKANFQETIWNVSSKNHEAGSVRDEVLAYDIHKRFVSYNLDKVWDDEHYVRLQTRSSNVVSLENTGNTILESPSVFVAYGENGQVSVSLS
;
A
#
# COMPACT_ATOMS: atom_id res chain seq x y z
N MET A 1 5.92 -24.90 -15.59
CA MET A 1 5.32 -25.86 -14.62
C MET A 1 3.94 -25.36 -14.19
N ASP A 2 3.01 -25.27 -15.14
CA ASP A 2 1.99 -24.19 -15.08
C ASP A 2 0.57 -24.74 -14.87
N HIS A 3 0.38 -26.04 -15.12
CA HIS A 3 -0.86 -26.76 -14.86
C HIS A 3 -1.20 -26.79 -13.35
N ALA A 4 -0.19 -26.99 -12.49
CA ALA A 4 -0.37 -26.94 -11.03
C ALA A 4 -0.74 -25.53 -10.53
N ARG A 5 -0.19 -24.48 -11.16
CA ARG A 5 -0.54 -23.08 -10.83
C ARG A 5 -1.99 -22.76 -11.19
N LYS A 6 -2.48 -23.21 -12.36
CA LYS A 6 -3.89 -23.06 -12.74
C LYS A 6 -4.84 -23.80 -11.79
N ALA A 7 -4.49 -25.01 -11.34
CA ALA A 7 -5.34 -25.77 -10.41
C ALA A 7 -5.55 -25.05 -9.07
N ILE A 8 -4.50 -24.47 -8.49
CA ILE A 8 -4.57 -23.75 -7.20
C ILE A 8 -5.40 -22.45 -7.34
N PHE A 9 -5.17 -21.68 -8.41
CA PHE A 9 -5.93 -20.45 -8.70
C PHE A 9 -7.43 -20.68 -8.96
N ASN A 10 -7.84 -21.90 -9.34
CA ASN A 10 -9.23 -22.24 -9.59
C ASN A 10 -9.92 -22.91 -8.37
N MET A 11 -9.20 -23.09 -7.26
CA MET A 11 -9.71 -23.65 -6.00
C MET A 11 -9.84 -22.59 -4.90
N PHE A 12 -8.96 -21.58 -4.89
CA PHE A 12 -9.15 -20.35 -4.12
C PHE A 12 -9.79 -19.30 -5.02
N GLY A 13 -11.09 -19.07 -4.86
CA GLY A 13 -11.90 -18.10 -5.62
C GLY A 13 -11.56 -16.64 -5.29
N ALA A 14 -10.30 -16.26 -5.47
CA ALA A 14 -9.82 -14.89 -5.30
C ALA A 14 -10.16 -14.07 -6.56
N GLU A 15 -11.39 -13.57 -6.64
CA GLU A 15 -11.68 -12.40 -7.47
C GLU A 15 -10.74 -11.25 -7.08
N PRO A 16 -10.22 -10.47 -8.04
CA PRO A 16 -9.55 -9.22 -7.70
C PRO A 16 -10.55 -8.29 -7.01
N LEU A 17 -10.17 -7.71 -5.87
CA LEU A 17 -11.00 -6.80 -5.08
C LEU A 17 -11.16 -5.44 -5.77
N SER A 18 -11.94 -5.41 -6.84
CA SER A 18 -12.31 -4.21 -7.61
C SER A 18 -13.83 -4.13 -7.76
N TYR A 19 -14.52 -3.76 -6.68
CA TYR A 19 -15.98 -3.67 -6.66
C TYR A 19 -16.48 -2.35 -7.26
N THR A 20 -16.67 -2.33 -8.59
CA THR A 20 -17.29 -1.20 -9.31
C THR A 20 -18.79 -1.45 -9.52
N ARG A 21 -19.63 -0.57 -8.94
CA ARG A 21 -21.11 -0.68 -8.91
C ARG A 21 -21.81 -0.58 -10.28
N PHE A 22 -21.10 -0.28 -11.36
CA PHE A 22 -21.70 -0.07 -12.69
C PHE A 22 -21.56 -1.30 -13.59
N SER A 23 -22.68 -1.99 -13.80
CA SER A 23 -22.79 -3.16 -14.68
C SER A 23 -22.61 -2.75 -16.15
N LEU A 24 -21.38 -2.81 -16.66
CA LEU A 24 -21.12 -2.75 -18.10
C LEU A 24 -21.71 -4.00 -18.78
N ALA A 25 -22.90 -3.84 -19.36
CA ALA A 25 -23.57 -4.87 -20.13
C ALA A 25 -22.70 -5.26 -21.34
N ARG A 26 -22.39 -6.55 -21.44
CA ARG A 26 -21.48 -7.10 -22.45
C ARG A 26 -22.19 -7.27 -23.79
N GLN A 27 -22.31 -6.20 -24.57
CA GLN A 27 -22.78 -6.30 -25.97
C GLN A 27 -21.83 -7.22 -26.78
N PRO A 28 -22.34 -8.19 -27.55
CA PRO A 28 -21.53 -9.17 -28.27
C PRO A 28 -21.41 -8.88 -29.79
N ASP A 29 -21.06 -7.66 -30.15
CA ASP A 29 -20.79 -7.19 -31.53
C ASP A 29 -19.46 -6.40 -31.53
N GLY A 30 -18.63 -6.34 -32.58
CA GLY A 30 -18.70 -6.99 -33.89
C GLY A 30 -17.58 -6.51 -34.83
N ASP A 31 -16.50 -7.30 -34.93
CA ASP A 31 -15.40 -7.23 -35.92
C ASP A 31 -14.37 -6.05 -35.87
N SER A 32 -13.21 -6.30 -36.51
CA SER A 32 -12.14 -5.38 -36.94
C SER A 32 -11.13 -4.81 -35.91
N SER A 33 -9.96 -5.46 -35.81
CA SER A 33 -8.64 -4.78 -35.77
C SER A 33 -7.48 -5.80 -35.90
N ARG A 34 -7.19 -6.24 -37.13
CA ARG A 34 -6.06 -7.13 -37.43
C ARG A 34 -4.79 -6.30 -37.67
N VAL A 35 -3.80 -6.42 -36.80
CA VAL A 35 -2.51 -5.71 -36.92
C VAL A 35 -1.43 -6.68 -37.40
N GLU A 36 -0.97 -6.50 -38.64
CA GLU A 36 0.15 -7.24 -39.21
C GLU A 36 1.44 -6.42 -39.18
N MET A 37 2.49 -6.97 -38.57
CA MET A 37 3.78 -6.32 -38.43
C MET A 37 4.64 -6.58 -39.68
N LYS A 38 4.69 -5.61 -40.59
CA LYS A 38 5.65 -5.63 -41.71
C LYS A 38 7.08 -5.42 -41.18
N LEU A 39 7.98 -6.32 -41.55
CA LEU A 39 9.43 -6.11 -41.43
C LEU A 39 9.94 -5.63 -42.80
N SER A 40 10.59 -4.47 -42.84
CA SER A 40 11.26 -3.97 -44.05
C SER A 40 12.56 -4.74 -44.30
N ALA A 41 12.87 -5.01 -45.57
CA ALA A 41 14.12 -5.67 -45.99
C ALA A 41 14.56 -5.18 -47.38
N GLU A 42 15.71 -4.51 -47.43
CA GLU A 42 16.50 -3.99 -48.57
C GLU A 42 17.93 -3.72 -48.00
N GLU A 43 19.08 -3.66 -48.69
CA GLU A 43 19.66 -4.15 -49.97
C GLU A 43 21.21 -3.92 -49.88
N GLU A 44 22.13 -4.27 -50.80
CA GLU A 44 22.08 -4.97 -52.12
C GLU A 44 22.10 -6.52 -51.94
N GLU A 45 22.30 -7.46 -52.89
CA GLU A 45 22.76 -7.62 -54.31
C GLU A 45 24.25 -7.47 -54.72
N ALA A 46 24.92 -8.62 -54.96
CA ALA A 46 26.06 -8.78 -55.88
C ALA A 46 26.30 -10.29 -56.21
N GLY A 47 26.96 -10.60 -57.34
CA GLY A 47 27.20 -11.97 -57.85
C GLY A 47 28.19 -12.85 -57.05
N GLU A 48 28.61 -14.04 -57.51
CA GLU A 48 28.59 -14.57 -58.90
C GLU A 48 28.75 -16.12 -58.95
N ASN A 49 28.29 -16.75 -60.05
CA ASN A 49 28.71 -18.04 -60.65
C ASN A 49 29.08 -19.29 -59.80
N GLY A 50 28.08 -20.16 -59.59
CA GLY A 50 27.94 -21.56 -60.10
C GLY A 50 29.12 -22.58 -60.21
N MET A 51 28.77 -23.86 -59.90
CA MET A 51 29.51 -25.12 -60.20
C MET A 51 30.81 -25.33 -59.38
N ILE A 52 31.34 -26.54 -59.09
CA ILE A 52 31.04 -27.94 -59.44
C ILE A 52 30.96 -28.83 -58.16
N ASP A 53 30.37 -30.00 -58.32
CA ASP A 53 30.02 -31.09 -57.40
C ASP A 53 31.14 -31.81 -56.59
N HIS A 54 30.69 -32.63 -55.62
CA HIS A 54 31.30 -33.83 -54.98
C HIS A 54 32.02 -33.76 -53.60
N LEU A 55 31.59 -34.70 -52.74
CA LEU A 55 32.12 -35.20 -51.44
C LEU A 55 31.95 -34.31 -50.16
N PRO A 56 31.41 -34.87 -49.04
CA PRO A 56 31.04 -34.09 -47.85
C PRO A 56 32.06 -34.13 -46.68
N PRO A 57 32.17 -33.04 -45.90
CA PRO A 57 32.45 -33.21 -44.47
C PRO A 57 31.69 -32.26 -43.51
N ARG A 58 31.16 -32.85 -42.43
CA ARG A 58 31.23 -32.35 -41.04
C ARG A 58 30.56 -30.99 -40.71
N LYS A 59 29.32 -31.04 -40.20
CA LYS A 59 28.67 -29.92 -39.47
C LYS A 59 29.51 -29.48 -38.24
N ALA A 60 30.20 -28.35 -38.34
CA ALA A 60 30.89 -27.72 -37.21
C ALA A 60 29.87 -27.05 -36.27
N LYS A 61 29.62 -27.65 -35.09
CA LYS A 61 28.74 -27.04 -34.07
C LYS A 61 29.36 -25.72 -33.57
N SER A 62 28.61 -24.62 -33.68
CA SER A 62 29.03 -23.30 -33.22
C SER A 62 29.44 -23.30 -31.75
N ARG A 63 30.67 -22.89 -31.45
CA ARG A 63 31.21 -22.81 -30.07
C ARG A 63 30.56 -21.71 -29.22
N ARG A 64 29.81 -20.77 -29.83
CA ARG A 64 29.38 -19.51 -29.22
C ARG A 64 28.46 -19.67 -28.00
N HIS A 65 27.60 -20.69 -27.97
CA HIS A 65 26.66 -20.92 -26.85
C HIS A 65 27.32 -21.34 -25.53
N ARG A 66 28.52 -21.96 -25.54
CA ARG A 66 29.16 -22.42 -24.29
C ARG A 66 29.56 -21.25 -23.40
N HIS A 67 30.10 -20.17 -23.98
CA HIS A 67 30.55 -19.00 -23.23
C HIS A 67 29.38 -18.28 -22.56
N LEU A 68 28.25 -18.12 -23.26
CA LEU A 68 27.01 -17.57 -22.69
C LEU A 68 26.50 -18.40 -21.51
N CYS A 69 26.47 -19.73 -21.66
CA CYS A 69 26.06 -20.63 -20.57
C CYS A 69 26.96 -20.49 -19.33
N CYS A 70 28.29 -20.43 -19.51
CA CYS A 70 29.22 -20.25 -18.39
C CYS A 70 29.06 -18.89 -17.70
N VAL A 71 28.86 -17.81 -18.46
CA VAL A 71 28.64 -16.46 -17.90
C VAL A 71 27.32 -16.40 -17.11
N CYS A 72 26.22 -16.91 -17.66
CA CYS A 72 24.94 -17.00 -16.94
C CYS A 72 25.05 -17.86 -15.67
N GLY A 73 25.79 -18.97 -15.73
CA GLY A 73 26.08 -19.81 -14.57
C GLY A 73 26.88 -19.09 -13.48
N GLY A 74 27.92 -18.33 -13.86
CA GLY A 74 28.72 -17.52 -12.94
C GLY A 74 27.89 -16.44 -12.23
N VAL A 75 27.06 -15.70 -12.96
CA VAL A 75 26.15 -14.69 -12.39
C VAL A 75 25.15 -15.33 -11.44
N ALA A 76 24.55 -16.47 -11.81
CA ALA A 76 23.61 -17.19 -10.97
C ALA A 76 24.26 -17.71 -9.67
N LEU A 77 25.51 -18.22 -9.73
CA LEU A 77 26.25 -18.66 -8.56
C LEU A 77 26.57 -17.51 -7.60
N LEU A 78 26.99 -16.34 -8.12
CA LEU A 78 27.23 -15.16 -7.29
C LEU A 78 25.94 -14.68 -6.61
N PHE A 79 24.82 -14.68 -7.33
CA PHE A 79 23.50 -14.38 -6.75
C PHE A 79 23.10 -15.38 -5.66
N LEU A 80 23.32 -16.68 -5.86
CA LEU A 80 23.02 -17.71 -4.86
C LEU A 80 23.91 -17.59 -3.61
N ILE A 81 25.20 -17.30 -3.77
CA ILE A 81 26.12 -17.08 -2.64
C ILE A 81 25.72 -15.83 -1.85
N GLY A 82 25.44 -14.71 -2.53
CA GLY A 82 24.96 -13.47 -1.90
C GLY A 82 23.62 -13.65 -1.20
N PHE A 83 22.67 -14.36 -1.83
CA PHE A 83 21.38 -14.70 -1.23
C PHE A 83 21.55 -15.59 0.02
N LEU A 84 22.44 -16.58 -0.02
CA LEU A 84 22.69 -17.47 1.12
C LEU A 84 23.34 -16.72 2.29
N PHE A 85 24.32 -15.85 2.03
CA PHE A 85 24.90 -14.97 3.06
C PHE A 85 23.88 -14.00 3.64
N GLY A 86 23.02 -13.40 2.80
CA GLY A 86 21.90 -12.56 3.24
C GLY A 86 20.90 -13.35 4.11
N TYR A 87 20.52 -14.54 3.68
CA TYR A 87 19.60 -15.43 4.40
C TYR A 87 20.15 -15.85 5.76
N ILE A 88 21.43 -16.23 5.84
CA ILE A 88 22.10 -16.54 7.10
C ILE A 88 22.19 -15.29 7.99
N SER A 89 22.55 -14.13 7.43
CA SER A 89 22.63 -12.85 8.16
C SER A 89 21.28 -12.33 8.66
N PHE A 90 20.18 -12.77 8.04
CA PHE A 90 18.81 -12.49 8.43
C PHE A 90 18.31 -13.49 9.49
N ARG A 91 18.53 -14.80 9.27
CA ARG A 91 18.26 -15.87 10.24
C ARG A 91 19.01 -15.67 11.56
N ALA A 92 20.28 -15.26 11.52
CA ALA A 92 21.09 -14.95 12.71
C ALA A 92 20.65 -13.67 13.46
N ARG A 93 19.70 -12.91 12.91
CA ARG A 93 19.03 -11.77 13.57
C ARG A 93 17.57 -12.05 13.94
N MET A 94 17.04 -13.23 13.61
CA MET A 94 15.76 -13.67 14.16
C MET A 94 16.02 -14.22 15.56
N PRO A 95 15.34 -13.75 16.61
CA PRO A 95 15.27 -14.51 17.86
C PRO A 95 14.66 -15.89 17.56
N PRO A 96 15.06 -16.96 18.28
CA PRO A 96 14.45 -18.27 18.10
C PRO A 96 12.94 -18.18 18.34
N VAL A 97 12.17 -18.86 17.50
CA VAL A 97 10.72 -19.00 17.71
C VAL A 97 10.53 -19.65 19.09
N PRO A 98 9.76 -19.04 20.01
CA PRO A 98 9.54 -19.63 21.32
C PRO A 98 8.77 -20.94 21.15
N GLU A 99 9.42 -22.06 21.44
CA GLU A 99 8.72 -23.34 21.54
C GLU A 99 7.70 -23.25 22.67
N CYS A 100 6.41 -23.39 22.33
CA CYS A 100 5.33 -23.41 23.32
C CYS A 100 5.45 -24.67 24.18
N SER A 101 6.18 -24.55 25.29
CA SER A 101 6.35 -25.61 26.29
C SER A 101 5.01 -25.91 26.97
N ASN A 102 4.24 -26.82 26.37
CA ASN A 102 3.05 -27.40 26.96
C ASN A 102 3.46 -28.21 28.19
N GLY A 103 3.12 -27.70 29.38
CA GLY A 103 3.64 -28.20 30.66
C GLY A 103 3.25 -29.65 30.98
N ALA A 104 4.13 -30.60 30.65
CA ALA A 104 4.12 -31.97 31.14
C ALA A 104 5.56 -32.38 31.48
N ALA A 105 5.82 -32.78 32.73
CA ALA A 105 7.18 -32.88 33.26
C ALA A 105 7.89 -34.21 32.97
N SER A 106 9.17 -34.15 32.62
CA SER A 106 10.14 -35.24 32.87
C SER A 106 11.58 -34.70 32.86
N PRO A 107 12.39 -34.91 33.92
CA PRO A 107 13.74 -34.37 33.98
C PRO A 107 14.74 -35.26 33.23
N LYS A 108 15.02 -34.94 31.96
CA LYS A 108 16.22 -35.48 31.28
C LYS A 108 17.45 -34.69 31.72
N VAL A 109 18.22 -35.29 32.63
CA VAL A 109 19.56 -34.82 32.98
C VAL A 109 20.47 -34.90 31.75
N PHE A 110 20.74 -33.75 31.15
CA PHE A 110 21.90 -33.54 30.29
C PHE A 110 22.83 -32.59 31.02
N THR A 111 24.04 -33.08 31.32
CA THR A 111 25.13 -32.26 31.88
C THR A 111 25.57 -31.22 30.85
N PRO A 112 25.42 -29.90 31.10
CA PRO A 112 26.05 -28.90 30.26
C PRO A 112 27.56 -28.98 30.46
N SER A 113 28.30 -29.11 29.36
CA SER A 113 29.74 -28.85 29.37
C SER A 113 30.00 -27.35 29.50
N GLU A 114 31.17 -26.98 30.01
CA GLU A 114 31.56 -25.58 30.22
C GLU A 114 31.62 -24.79 28.91
N TYR A 115 30.50 -24.14 28.57
CA TYR A 115 30.43 -23.11 27.53
C TYR A 115 29.97 -21.80 28.18
N SER A 116 30.95 -20.91 28.34
CA SER A 116 30.86 -19.61 29.01
C SER A 116 29.54 -18.85 28.82
N GLU A 117 28.77 -18.69 29.90
CA GLU A 117 27.68 -17.70 29.99
C GLU A 117 28.23 -16.27 30.13
N ALA A 118 28.94 -15.83 29.10
CA ALA A 118 29.36 -14.45 28.91
C ALA A 118 28.82 -13.96 27.57
N ASN A 119 28.14 -12.80 27.58
CA ASN A 119 27.51 -12.16 26.41
C ASN A 119 26.16 -12.74 25.93
N ASN A 120 25.33 -13.29 26.83
CA ASN A 120 23.90 -13.08 26.66
C ASN A 120 23.63 -11.57 26.91
N PRO A 121 23.02 -10.81 25.98
CA PRO A 121 22.63 -9.43 26.27
C PRO A 121 21.57 -9.44 27.37
N ALA A 122 21.59 -8.42 28.23
CA ALA A 122 20.55 -8.28 29.25
C ALA A 122 19.18 -8.20 28.57
N SER A 123 18.27 -9.13 28.90
CA SER A 123 16.92 -9.12 28.35
C SER A 123 16.25 -7.79 28.69
N ASP A 124 15.60 -7.17 27.71
CA ASP A 124 14.82 -5.95 27.93
C ASP A 124 13.80 -6.18 29.07
N PRO A 125 13.63 -5.19 29.97
CA PRO A 125 12.78 -5.35 31.14
C PRO A 125 11.32 -5.48 30.71
N VAL A 126 10.70 -6.62 31.05
CA VAL A 126 9.28 -6.89 30.75
C VAL A 126 8.40 -5.87 31.48
N LEU A 127 7.82 -4.93 30.73
CA LEU A 127 6.91 -3.91 31.24
C LEU A 127 5.52 -4.52 31.46
N TYR A 128 5.00 -4.40 32.68
CA TYR A 128 3.64 -4.81 33.01
C TYR A 128 2.65 -3.65 32.85
N TRP A 129 1.36 -3.97 32.79
CA TRP A 129 0.28 -2.97 32.63
C TRP A 129 0.33 -1.85 33.68
N GLY A 130 0.70 -2.19 34.93
CA GLY A 130 0.86 -1.21 36.00
C GLY A 130 1.95 -0.17 35.73
N ASP A 131 2.98 -0.51 34.95
CA ASP A 131 4.10 0.35 34.64
C ASP A 131 3.86 1.15 33.35
N LEU A 132 3.26 0.51 32.34
CA LEU A 132 2.73 1.20 31.15
C LEU A 132 1.73 2.30 31.54
N LYS A 133 0.83 2.04 32.50
CA LYS A 133 -0.12 3.04 33.02
C LYS A 133 0.58 4.20 33.72
N LYS A 134 1.65 3.95 34.50
CA LYS A 134 2.45 5.02 35.14
C LYS A 134 3.19 5.87 34.10
N LEU A 135 3.83 5.22 33.13
CA LEU A 135 4.58 5.90 32.06
C LEU A 135 3.65 6.76 31.19
N LEU A 136 2.47 6.26 30.83
CA LEU A 136 1.46 7.03 30.11
C LEU A 136 0.97 8.23 30.94
N ALA A 137 0.68 8.05 32.22
CA ALA A 137 0.26 9.13 33.12
C ALA A 137 1.35 10.21 33.28
N ASP A 138 2.62 9.82 33.42
CA ASP A 138 3.77 10.73 33.47
C ASP A 138 3.91 11.56 32.19
N ARG A 139 3.73 10.93 31.02
CA ARG A 139 3.80 11.62 29.73
C ARG A 139 2.61 12.55 29.49
N LEU A 140 1.39 12.12 29.81
CA LEU A 140 0.19 12.96 29.69
C LEU A 140 0.22 14.15 30.66
N GLY A 141 0.70 13.96 31.90
CA GLY A 141 0.86 15.04 32.88
C GLY A 141 1.93 16.08 32.53
N LYS A 142 2.81 15.78 31.57
CA LYS A 142 3.83 16.69 31.02
C LYS A 142 3.47 17.25 29.64
N ALA A 143 2.42 16.73 29.00
CA ALA A 143 2.00 17.15 27.67
C ALA A 143 1.20 18.45 27.75
N ASN A 144 1.49 19.41 26.86
CA ASN A 144 0.70 20.62 26.71
C ASN A 144 -0.13 20.54 25.42
N PHE A 145 -1.45 20.42 25.56
CA PHE A 145 -2.38 20.37 24.44
C PHE A 145 -2.84 21.76 23.98
N GLN A 146 -2.74 22.80 24.82
CA GLN A 146 -3.36 24.10 24.61
C GLN A 146 -2.86 24.80 23.33
N GLU A 147 -1.57 24.74 23.05
CA GLU A 147 -0.96 25.31 21.84
C GLU A 147 -1.42 24.59 20.57
N THR A 148 -1.51 23.25 20.60
CA THR A 148 -2.01 22.48 19.45
C THR A 148 -3.50 22.74 19.23
N ILE A 149 -4.32 22.78 20.29
CA ILE A 149 -5.74 23.13 20.20
C ILE A 149 -5.90 24.52 19.57
N TRP A 150 -5.20 25.54 20.11
CA TRP A 150 -5.26 26.91 19.62
C TRP A 150 -4.85 27.06 18.16
N ASN A 151 -3.78 26.37 17.74
CA ASN A 151 -3.29 26.43 16.36
C ASN A 151 -4.31 25.83 15.39
N VAL A 152 -4.86 24.64 15.71
CA VAL A 152 -5.90 23.99 14.89
C VAL A 152 -7.18 24.81 14.87
N SER A 153 -7.66 25.28 16.02
CA SER A 153 -8.90 26.06 16.13
C SER A 153 -8.79 27.51 15.63
N SER A 154 -7.61 27.97 15.21
CA SER A 154 -7.37 29.37 14.82
C SER A 154 -8.15 29.82 13.59
N LYS A 155 -8.62 28.88 12.77
CA LYS A 155 -9.05 29.10 11.38
C LYS A 155 -10.05 28.03 10.93
N ASN A 156 -11.25 28.42 10.49
CA ASN A 156 -12.26 27.48 9.96
C ASN A 156 -11.67 26.52 8.92
N HIS A 157 -11.81 25.23 9.14
CA HIS A 157 -11.42 24.14 8.25
C HIS A 157 -12.67 23.33 7.92
N GLU A 158 -13.57 23.91 7.12
CA GLU A 158 -14.82 23.26 6.71
C GLU A 158 -14.49 22.06 5.79
N ALA A 159 -15.23 20.96 5.93
CA ALA A 159 -14.90 19.68 5.31
C ALA A 159 -14.76 19.78 3.78
N GLY A 160 -13.64 19.30 3.24
CA GLY A 160 -13.32 19.41 1.81
C GLY A 160 -12.89 20.81 1.35
N SER A 161 -12.59 21.74 2.27
CA SER A 161 -11.93 23.01 1.95
C SER A 161 -10.41 22.86 1.88
N VAL A 162 -9.73 23.74 1.14
CA VAL A 162 -8.26 23.80 1.05
C VAL A 162 -7.57 23.86 2.43
N ARG A 163 -8.26 24.34 3.47
CA ARG A 163 -7.71 24.45 4.83
C ARG A 163 -7.95 23.21 5.70
N ASP A 164 -8.91 22.37 5.33
CA ASP A 164 -9.09 21.01 5.84
C ASP A 164 -8.01 20.09 5.26
N GLU A 165 -7.75 20.17 3.95
CA GLU A 165 -6.63 19.51 3.25
C GLU A 165 -5.26 19.85 3.88
N VAL A 166 -4.97 21.14 4.11
CA VAL A 166 -3.72 21.58 4.77
C VAL A 166 -3.62 21.04 6.21
N LEU A 167 -4.73 20.95 6.95
CA LEU A 167 -4.75 20.39 8.30
C LEU A 167 -4.48 18.88 8.29
N ALA A 168 -5.07 18.13 7.36
CA ALA A 168 -4.80 16.70 7.16
C ALA A 168 -3.32 16.44 6.83
N TYR A 169 -2.75 17.24 5.92
CA TYR A 169 -1.32 17.17 5.56
C TYR A 169 -0.37 17.47 6.73
N ASP A 170 -0.69 18.45 7.58
CA ASP A 170 0.07 18.74 8.80
C ASP A 170 -0.06 17.63 9.85
N ILE A 171 -1.20 16.93 9.93
CA ILE A 171 -1.38 15.74 10.78
C ILE A 171 -0.55 14.57 10.25
N HIS A 172 -0.60 14.28 8.94
CA HIS A 172 0.21 13.25 8.29
C HIS A 172 1.70 13.47 8.57
N LYS A 173 2.19 14.70 8.41
CA LYS A 173 3.58 15.08 8.74
C LYS A 173 3.95 14.79 10.19
N ARG A 174 3.06 15.08 11.15
CA ARG A 174 3.29 14.78 12.57
C ARG A 174 3.41 13.27 12.78
N PHE A 175 2.51 12.47 12.22
CA PHE A 175 2.54 11.01 12.31
C PHE A 175 3.81 10.39 11.71
N VAL A 176 4.28 10.90 10.56
CA VAL A 176 5.59 10.52 9.99
C VAL A 176 6.74 10.94 10.90
N SER A 177 6.72 12.16 11.47
CA SER A 177 7.80 12.64 12.36
C SER A 177 7.86 11.90 13.71
N TYR A 178 6.76 11.26 14.12
CA TYR A 178 6.72 10.38 15.30
C TYR A 178 7.22 8.96 15.00
N ASN A 179 7.60 8.65 13.76
CA ASN A 179 8.06 7.33 13.31
C ASN A 179 7.05 6.20 13.60
N LEU A 180 5.76 6.45 13.35
CA LEU A 180 4.73 5.40 13.41
C LEU A 180 4.95 4.38 12.27
N ASP A 181 4.72 3.09 12.55
CA ASP A 181 5.04 1.98 11.64
C ASP A 181 4.47 2.13 10.22
N LYS A 182 3.29 2.76 10.11
CA LYS A 182 2.59 3.07 8.86
C LYS A 182 1.80 4.37 9.01
N VAL A 183 1.85 5.19 7.98
CA VAL A 183 1.01 6.38 7.78
C VAL A 183 0.49 6.33 6.35
N TRP A 184 -0.79 6.63 6.17
CA TRP A 184 -1.46 6.66 4.86
C TRP A 184 -2.67 7.59 4.95
N ASP A 185 -3.13 8.05 3.79
CA ASP A 185 -4.32 8.88 3.64
C ASP A 185 -5.48 8.05 3.04
N ASP A 186 -6.72 8.47 3.27
CA ASP A 186 -7.94 7.78 2.82
C ASP A 186 -8.95 8.83 2.31
N GLU A 187 -9.17 8.87 0.99
CA GLU A 187 -9.90 9.94 0.30
C GLU A 187 -11.30 9.49 -0.14
N HIS A 188 -12.33 10.29 0.19
CA HIS A 188 -13.73 9.97 -0.08
C HIS A 188 -14.47 11.11 -0.78
N TYR A 189 -14.93 10.89 -2.01
CA TYR A 189 -15.76 11.84 -2.74
C TYR A 189 -17.23 11.77 -2.30
N VAL A 190 -17.59 12.66 -1.36
CA VAL A 190 -18.96 12.76 -0.79
C VAL A 190 -19.65 14.07 -1.20
N ARG A 191 -20.98 14.03 -1.30
CA ARG A 191 -21.80 15.23 -1.61
C ARG A 191 -22.21 15.94 -0.33
N LEU A 192 -21.54 17.05 -0.04
CA LEU A 192 -21.88 17.96 1.06
C LEU A 192 -22.84 19.06 0.60
N GLN A 193 -23.67 19.59 1.50
CA GLN A 193 -24.41 20.83 1.28
C GLN A 193 -23.57 22.00 1.77
N THR A 194 -23.34 22.98 0.92
CA THR A 194 -22.68 24.25 1.26
C THR A 194 -23.71 25.31 1.64
N ARG A 195 -23.23 26.41 2.23
CA ARG A 195 -24.07 27.52 2.68
C ARG A 195 -24.81 28.21 1.53
N SER A 196 -26.14 28.20 1.61
CA SER A 196 -27.05 29.00 0.78
C SER A 196 -27.33 30.38 1.37
N SER A 197 -27.81 31.31 0.54
CA SER A 197 -28.33 32.61 0.99
C SER A 197 -29.73 32.43 1.60
N ASN A 198 -29.78 32.18 2.90
CA ASN A 198 -31.03 31.99 3.64
C ASN A 198 -31.59 33.35 4.10
N VAL A 199 -32.91 33.54 3.97
CA VAL A 199 -33.61 34.77 4.38
C VAL A 199 -34.92 34.38 5.07
N VAL A 200 -35.18 34.99 6.22
CA VAL A 200 -36.43 34.92 6.98
C VAL A 200 -37.13 36.26 6.84
N SER A 201 -38.34 36.29 6.30
CA SER A 201 -39.14 37.50 6.11
C SER A 201 -40.55 37.33 6.64
N LEU A 202 -41.08 38.39 7.26
CA LEU A 202 -42.49 38.47 7.66
C LEU A 202 -43.35 38.84 6.45
N GLU A 203 -44.26 37.95 6.08
CA GLU A 203 -45.24 38.14 5.00
C GLU A 203 -46.37 39.06 5.47
N ASN A 204 -46.07 40.36 5.47
CA ASN A 204 -46.98 41.49 5.69
C ASN A 204 -46.97 42.38 4.43
N THR A 205 -47.78 43.45 4.37
CA THR A 205 -48.05 44.28 3.16
C THR A 205 -46.84 44.95 2.48
N GLY A 206 -45.62 44.69 2.93
CA GLY A 206 -44.36 45.12 2.30
C GLY A 206 -43.17 44.16 2.49
N ASN A 207 -43.41 42.86 2.78
CA ASN A 207 -42.41 41.80 2.94
C ASN A 207 -41.15 42.21 3.74
N THR A 208 -41.31 42.35 5.04
CA THR A 208 -40.22 42.82 5.93
C THR A 208 -39.22 41.70 6.18
N ILE A 209 -37.95 41.89 5.76
CA ILE A 209 -36.87 40.96 6.13
C ILE A 209 -36.66 41.05 7.65
N LEU A 210 -36.71 39.90 8.33
CA LEU A 210 -36.50 39.76 9.77
C LEU A 210 -35.04 39.37 10.06
N GLU A 211 -34.52 38.38 9.33
CA GLU A 211 -33.14 37.91 9.49
C GLU A 211 -32.60 37.35 8.17
N SER A 212 -31.31 37.54 7.92
CA SER A 212 -30.56 36.82 6.87
C SER A 212 -29.45 36.01 7.55
N PRO A 213 -29.77 34.84 8.14
CA PRO A 213 -28.84 34.10 8.98
C PRO A 213 -27.58 33.69 8.21
N SER A 214 -26.42 33.95 8.80
CA SER A 214 -25.12 33.55 8.24
C SER A 214 -24.83 32.05 8.40
N VAL A 215 -25.68 31.32 9.14
CA VAL A 215 -25.62 29.87 9.38
C VAL A 215 -26.67 29.13 8.55
N PHE A 216 -26.47 27.83 8.37
CA PHE A 216 -27.39 26.94 7.66
C PHE A 216 -27.45 25.56 8.32
N VAL A 217 -28.53 24.82 8.10
CA VAL A 217 -28.65 23.42 8.51
C VAL A 217 -28.24 22.54 7.33
N ALA A 218 -27.21 21.71 7.52
CA ALA A 218 -26.77 20.76 6.51
C ALA A 218 -27.82 19.66 6.30
N TYR A 219 -28.06 19.31 5.04
CA TYR A 219 -29.12 18.41 4.57
C TYR A 219 -30.56 18.92 4.82
N GLY A 220 -30.73 20.23 5.09
CA GLY A 220 -32.03 20.90 5.05
C GLY A 220 -32.55 21.03 3.62
N GLU A 221 -33.86 20.84 3.42
CA GLU A 221 -34.49 20.90 2.10
C GLU A 221 -34.49 22.33 1.54
N ASN A 222 -34.11 22.46 0.26
CA ASN A 222 -34.05 23.75 -0.43
C ASN A 222 -35.45 24.16 -0.90
N GLY A 223 -36.18 24.92 -0.07
CA GLY A 223 -37.49 25.45 -0.41
C GLY A 223 -37.82 26.76 0.31
N GLN A 224 -38.94 27.38 -0.08
CA GLN A 224 -39.53 28.53 0.60
C GLN A 224 -40.88 28.10 1.18
N VAL A 225 -41.13 28.39 2.46
CA VAL A 225 -42.36 28.00 3.16
C VAL A 225 -42.85 29.17 4.01
N SER A 226 -44.07 29.63 3.75
CA SER A 226 -44.77 30.58 4.62
C SER A 226 -45.60 29.81 5.66
N VAL A 227 -45.52 30.21 6.92
CA VAL A 227 -46.25 29.58 8.04
C VAL A 227 -46.79 30.66 8.98
N SER A 228 -48.04 30.52 9.43
CA SER A 228 -48.59 31.36 10.48
C SER A 228 -48.00 30.96 11.84
N LEU A 229 -47.21 31.85 12.44
CA LEU A 229 -46.78 31.73 13.84
C LEU A 229 -47.87 32.31 14.75
N SER A 230 -48.26 31.55 15.77
CA SER A 230 -49.33 31.86 16.73
C SER A 230 -48.81 32.15 18.13
#